data_AF-A0A7W3YNY6-F1
#
_entry.id   AF-A0A7W3YNY6-F1
#
_cell.length_a   1.000
_cell.length_b   1.000
_cell.length_c   1.000
_cell.angle_alpha   90.00
_cell.angle_beta   90.00
_cell.angle_gamma   90.00
#
_symmetry.space_group_name_H-M   'P 1'
#
loop_
_entity.id
_entity.type
_entity.pdbx_description
1 polymer ?
#
loop_
_entity_poly.entity_id
_entity_poly.type
_entity_poly.pdbx_seq_one_letter_code
_entity_poly.pdbx_strand_id
1 'polypeptide(L)'
;MITGIQLKQVLRNRRFLIFTILFPTSWYWMMIKLTNTPREADYQLILLILALLIGILGNSIVTFSKRIASNRNFYFLQARISRYSIWKYLISQLVTQLILNLVITIILVLLACLLQTIKFNQTTWLTLGLVNLFGIYLSVIGFTFGISFSRSSIDAGSTPLMFLLAMFIIPWNVFIPTNSMVKLMTNIQRLFPSYYAYQIVQQNDQLFKDFGLFLLSSVITLLPFLMIIAFKLNHNADNALSN
;
A
#
# COMPACT_ATOMS: atom_id res chain seq x y z
N MET A 1 17.93 -15.70 3.07
CA MET A 1 17.28 -17.05 3.12
C MET A 1 15.79 -16.97 3.45
N ILE A 2 15.36 -16.23 4.48
CA ILE A 2 13.93 -16.11 4.89
C ILE A 2 13.06 -15.35 3.86
N THR A 3 13.55 -14.23 3.31
CA THR A 3 12.83 -13.41 2.32
C THR A 3 12.44 -14.20 1.06
N GLY A 4 13.34 -15.04 0.55
CA GLY A 4 13.10 -15.85 -0.65
C GLY A 4 12.00 -16.91 -0.45
N ILE A 5 11.97 -17.55 0.72
CA ILE A 5 10.91 -18.51 1.07
C ILE A 5 9.55 -17.81 1.16
N GLN A 6 9.51 -16.62 1.78
CA GLN A 6 8.29 -15.82 1.90
C GLN A 6 7.76 -15.38 0.52
N LEU A 7 8.64 -14.91 -0.36
CA LEU A 7 8.30 -14.55 -1.75
C LEU A 7 7.67 -15.73 -2.49
N LYS A 8 8.31 -16.92 -2.43
CA LYS A 8 7.81 -18.12 -3.10
C LYS A 8 6.43 -18.55 -2.58
N GLN A 9 6.17 -18.43 -1.28
CA GLN A 9 4.86 -18.73 -0.69
C GLN A 9 3.76 -17.77 -1.18
N VAL A 10 4.09 -16.48 -1.30
CA VAL A 10 3.13 -15.45 -1.75
C VAL A 10 2.81 -15.62 -3.22
N LEU A 11 3.84 -15.79 -4.06
CA LEU A 11 3.67 -15.99 -5.51
C LEU A 11 2.94 -17.30 -5.83
N ARG A 12 3.02 -18.32 -4.97
CA ARG A 12 2.26 -19.57 -5.14
C ARG A 12 0.80 -19.47 -4.69
N ASN A 13 0.43 -18.42 -3.95
CA ASN A 13 -0.94 -18.24 -3.50
C ASN A 13 -1.82 -17.73 -4.66
N ARG A 14 -2.65 -18.63 -5.21
CA ARG A 14 -3.56 -18.31 -6.32
C ARG A 14 -4.48 -17.12 -6.01
N ARG A 15 -4.96 -16.98 -4.76
CA ARG A 15 -5.81 -15.85 -4.38
C ARG A 15 -5.05 -14.52 -4.44
N PHE A 16 -3.79 -14.51 -4.02
CA PHE A 16 -2.92 -13.34 -4.15
C PHE A 16 -2.74 -12.97 -5.64
N LEU A 17 -2.35 -13.92 -6.48
CA LEU A 17 -2.16 -13.67 -7.92
C LEU A 17 -3.44 -13.11 -8.58
N ILE A 18 -4.61 -13.65 -8.22
CA ILE A 18 -5.89 -13.21 -8.80
C ILE A 18 -6.24 -11.79 -8.36
N PHE A 19 -6.30 -11.52 -7.06
CA PHE A 19 -6.83 -10.24 -6.56
C PHE A 19 -5.82 -9.10 -6.60
N THR A 20 -4.53 -9.41 -6.53
CA THR A 20 -3.47 -8.40 -6.45
C THR A 20 -2.79 -8.12 -7.79
N ILE A 21 -2.80 -9.09 -8.72
CA ILE A 21 -2.18 -8.93 -10.03
C ILE A 21 -3.23 -8.96 -11.13
N LEU A 22 -3.97 -10.08 -11.27
CA LEU A 22 -4.89 -10.29 -12.39
C LEU A 22 -6.02 -9.25 -12.42
N PHE A 23 -6.60 -8.92 -11.26
CA PHE A 23 -7.70 -7.96 -11.17
C PHE A 23 -7.25 -6.55 -11.58
N PRO A 24 -6.19 -5.95 -11.00
CA PRO A 24 -5.67 -4.66 -11.47
C PRO A 24 -5.27 -4.63 -12.95
N THR A 25 -4.61 -5.68 -13.45
CA THR A 25 -4.20 -5.73 -14.87
C THR A 25 -5.41 -5.81 -15.80
N SER A 26 -6.40 -6.64 -15.45
CA SER A 26 -7.63 -6.77 -16.25
C SER A 26 -8.44 -5.48 -16.24
N TRP A 27 -8.55 -4.85 -15.07
CA TRP A 27 -9.23 -3.56 -14.92
C TRP A 27 -8.53 -2.46 -15.74
N TYR A 28 -7.20 -2.38 -15.68
CA TYR A 28 -6.44 -1.40 -16.47
C TYR A 28 -6.66 -1.60 -17.98
N TRP A 29 -6.52 -2.84 -18.45
CA TRP A 29 -6.75 -3.18 -19.85
C TRP A 29 -8.18 -2.82 -20.30
N MET A 30 -9.17 -3.17 -19.49
CA MET A 30 -10.58 -2.84 -19.74
C MET A 30 -10.79 -1.33 -19.83
N MET A 31 -10.23 -0.54 -18.89
CA MET A 31 -10.38 0.91 -18.90
C MET A 31 -9.76 1.53 -20.15
N ILE A 32 -8.54 1.12 -20.51
CA ILE A 32 -7.91 1.61 -21.75
C ILE A 32 -8.76 1.31 -23.00
N LYS A 33 -9.44 0.16 -23.05
CA LYS A 33 -10.34 -0.19 -24.16
C LYS A 33 -11.66 0.57 -24.14
N LEU A 34 -12.21 0.84 -22.96
CA LEU A 34 -13.48 1.54 -22.80
C LEU A 34 -13.37 3.03 -23.09
N THR A 35 -12.28 3.67 -22.68
CA THR A 35 -12.26 5.14 -22.73
C THR A 35 -12.18 5.70 -24.14
N ASN A 36 -11.78 4.92 -25.18
CA ASN A 36 -11.76 5.30 -26.62
C ASN A 36 -11.27 6.72 -26.95
N THR A 37 -10.59 7.36 -26.01
CA THR A 37 -10.28 8.78 -26.01
C THR A 37 -8.96 8.95 -26.72
N PRO A 38 -8.71 10.15 -27.31
CA PRO A 38 -7.40 10.46 -27.86
C PRO A 38 -6.34 10.08 -26.83
N ARG A 39 -5.18 9.58 -27.28
CA ARG A 39 -4.04 9.16 -26.44
C ARG A 39 -3.42 10.34 -25.68
N GLU A 40 -4.21 11.00 -24.84
CA GLU A 40 -3.75 11.99 -23.89
C GLU A 40 -2.97 11.22 -22.82
N ALA A 41 -1.66 11.41 -22.87
CA ALA A 41 -0.71 10.66 -22.05
C ALA A 41 -1.01 10.82 -20.55
N ASP A 42 -1.57 11.97 -20.14
CA ASP A 42 -1.86 12.29 -18.75
C ASP A 42 -3.03 11.45 -18.21
N TYR A 43 -4.10 11.27 -19.00
CA TYR A 43 -5.23 10.45 -18.58
C TYR A 43 -4.85 8.97 -18.47
N GLN A 44 -4.04 8.47 -19.41
CA GLN A 44 -3.56 7.08 -19.40
C GLN A 44 -2.62 6.81 -18.22
N LEU A 45 -1.81 7.80 -17.82
CA LEU A 45 -0.99 7.73 -16.62
C LEU A 45 -1.86 7.67 -15.36
N ILE A 46 -2.92 8.47 -15.27
CA ILE A 46 -3.87 8.41 -14.14
C ILE A 46 -4.51 7.01 -14.02
N LEU A 47 -4.96 6.41 -15.13
CA LEU A 47 -5.50 5.06 -15.13
C LEU A 47 -4.48 4.01 -14.65
N LEU A 48 -3.21 4.16 -15.04
CA LEU A 48 -2.14 3.27 -14.59
C LEU A 48 -1.92 3.41 -13.08
N ILE A 49 -1.90 4.64 -12.56
CA ILE A 49 -1.74 4.93 -11.13
C ILE A 49 -2.89 4.29 -10.34
N LEU A 50 -4.13 4.43 -10.80
CA LEU A 50 -5.28 3.80 -10.15
C LEU A 50 -5.14 2.28 -10.11
N ALA A 51 -4.73 1.66 -11.22
CA ALA A 51 -4.49 0.22 -11.27
C ALA A 51 -3.37 -0.21 -10.29
N LEU A 52 -2.27 0.55 -10.24
CA LEU A 52 -1.17 0.30 -9.31
C LEU A 52 -1.63 0.38 -7.86
N LEU A 53 -2.42 1.41 -7.52
CA LEU A 53 -2.94 1.61 -6.18
C LEU A 53 -3.90 0.50 -5.75
N ILE A 54 -4.78 0.03 -6.65
CA ILE A 54 -5.66 -1.11 -6.37
C ILE A 54 -4.82 -2.35 -6.04
N GLY A 55 -3.80 -2.65 -6.84
CA GLY A 55 -2.91 -3.78 -6.60
C GLY A 55 -2.12 -3.65 -5.29
N ILE A 56 -1.47 -2.50 -5.07
CA ILE A 56 -0.64 -2.26 -3.89
C ILE A 56 -1.46 -2.22 -2.61
N LEU A 57 -2.66 -1.63 -2.62
CA LEU A 57 -3.61 -1.67 -1.49
C LEU A 57 -4.02 -3.12 -1.19
N GLY A 58 -4.40 -3.88 -2.21
CA GLY A 58 -4.77 -5.30 -2.05
C GLY A 58 -3.62 -6.16 -1.51
N ASN A 59 -2.38 -5.90 -1.94
CA ASN A 59 -1.21 -6.56 -1.40
C ASN A 59 -0.98 -6.17 0.07
N SER A 60 -0.84 -4.87 0.32
CA SER A 60 -0.31 -4.31 1.57
C SER A 60 -1.31 -4.37 2.72
N ILE A 61 -2.61 -4.27 2.44
CA ILE A 61 -3.68 -4.29 3.46
C ILE A 61 -4.39 -5.64 3.53
N VAL A 62 -4.76 -6.24 2.40
CA VAL A 62 -5.57 -7.47 2.44
C VAL A 62 -4.67 -8.68 2.64
N THR A 63 -3.77 -8.93 1.67
CA THR A 63 -2.97 -10.16 1.68
C THR A 63 -1.91 -10.16 2.78
N PHE A 64 -1.23 -9.03 2.96
CA PHE A 64 -0.13 -8.94 3.91
C PHE A 64 -0.59 -9.07 5.35
N SER A 65 -1.65 -8.35 5.75
CA SER A 65 -2.22 -8.43 7.11
C SER A 65 -2.61 -9.87 7.45
N LYS A 66 -3.25 -10.57 6.52
CA LYS A 66 -3.64 -11.97 6.67
C LYS A 66 -2.42 -12.89 6.82
N ARG A 67 -1.37 -12.67 6.02
CA ARG A 67 -0.12 -13.43 6.11
C ARG A 67 0.56 -13.24 7.47
N ILE A 68 0.62 -11.99 7.95
CA ILE A 68 1.17 -11.69 9.27
C ILE A 68 0.34 -12.36 10.37
N ALA A 69 -0.99 -12.24 10.34
CA ALA A 69 -1.85 -12.86 11.33
C ALA A 69 -1.74 -14.39 11.37
N SER A 70 -1.59 -15.03 10.22
CA SER A 70 -1.41 -16.48 10.14
C SER A 70 -0.07 -16.95 10.71
N ASN A 71 0.98 -16.15 10.55
CA ASN A 71 2.34 -16.57 10.89
C ASN A 71 2.84 -16.00 12.23
N ARG A 72 2.13 -15.04 12.84
CA ARG A 72 2.60 -14.32 14.04
C ARG A 72 2.98 -15.26 15.19
N ASN A 73 2.22 -16.34 15.43
CA ASN A 73 2.47 -17.26 16.54
C ASN A 73 3.80 -17.99 16.36
N PHE A 74 4.09 -18.43 15.13
CA PHE A 74 5.37 -19.05 14.78
C PHE A 74 6.53 -18.06 14.95
N TYR A 75 6.35 -16.79 14.56
CA TYR A 75 7.38 -15.77 14.76
C TYR A 75 7.59 -15.38 16.22
N PHE A 76 6.54 -15.27 17.02
CA PHE A 76 6.68 -15.03 18.47
C PHE A 76 7.44 -16.18 19.13
N LEU A 77 7.18 -17.43 18.72
CA LEU A 77 7.93 -18.60 19.19
C LEU A 77 9.40 -18.56 18.76
N GLN A 78 9.68 -18.22 17.49
CA GLN A 78 11.05 -18.11 16.98
C GLN A 78 11.84 -16.96 17.61
N ALA A 79 11.18 -15.84 17.89
CA ALA A 79 11.77 -14.70 18.58
C ALA A 79 12.17 -15.08 20.03
N ARG A 80 11.36 -15.91 20.71
CA ARG A 80 11.68 -16.45 22.04
C ARG A 80 12.94 -17.32 22.03
N ILE A 81 13.10 -18.20 21.03
CA ILE A 81 14.18 -19.19 21.02
C ILE A 81 15.51 -18.63 20.48
N SER A 82 15.48 -17.63 19.58
CA SER A 82 16.68 -17.21 18.82
C SER A 82 17.17 -15.77 19.07
N ARG A 83 16.65 -15.06 20.09
CA ARG A 83 16.89 -13.61 20.32
C ARG A 83 16.67 -12.76 19.04
N TYR A 84 15.75 -13.18 18.17
CA TYR A 84 15.45 -12.45 16.95
C TYR A 84 14.56 -11.25 17.27
N SER A 85 15.12 -10.03 17.16
CA SER A 85 14.37 -8.81 17.43
C SER A 85 13.19 -8.68 16.45
N ILE A 86 12.02 -8.40 17.01
CA ILE A 86 10.79 -8.25 16.26
C ILE A 86 10.78 -6.99 15.36
N TRP A 87 11.65 -6.00 15.64
CA TRP A 87 11.91 -4.88 14.74
C TRP A 87 12.64 -5.34 13.48
N LYS A 88 13.57 -6.30 13.60
CA LYS A 88 14.18 -6.97 12.44
C LYS A 88 13.15 -7.80 11.68
N TYR A 89 12.15 -8.36 12.37
CA TYR A 89 11.02 -9.01 11.72
C TYR A 89 10.18 -8.02 10.92
N LEU A 90 9.78 -6.89 11.50
CA LEU A 90 9.04 -5.83 10.79
C LEU A 90 9.81 -5.39 9.54
N ILE A 91 11.09 -5.03 9.68
CA ILE A 91 11.92 -4.59 8.55
C ILE A 91 12.00 -5.66 7.47
N SER A 92 12.24 -6.93 7.84
CA SER A 92 12.26 -8.03 6.87
C SER A 92 10.93 -8.19 6.14
N GLN A 93 9.80 -8.00 6.83
CA GLN A 93 8.48 -8.07 6.21
C GLN A 93 8.21 -6.88 5.28
N LEU A 94 8.62 -5.68 5.67
CA LEU A 94 8.51 -4.48 4.83
C LEU A 94 9.38 -4.58 3.57
N VAL A 95 10.58 -5.15 3.67
CA VAL A 95 11.42 -5.44 2.49
C VAL A 95 10.72 -6.42 1.56
N THR A 96 10.14 -7.51 2.09
CA THR A 96 9.33 -8.43 1.28
C THR A 96 8.16 -7.72 0.61
N GLN A 97 7.49 -6.79 1.30
CA GLN A 97 6.38 -6.02 0.73
C GLN A 97 6.83 -5.04 -0.36
N LEU A 98 7.96 -4.37 -0.17
CA LEU A 98 8.55 -3.51 -1.19
C LEU A 98 8.82 -4.30 -2.47
N ILE A 99 9.42 -5.50 -2.37
CA ILE A 99 9.68 -6.36 -3.54
C ILE A 99 8.36 -6.74 -4.22
N LEU A 100 7.33 -7.13 -3.46
CA LEU A 100 6.03 -7.49 -4.03
C LEU A 100 5.35 -6.29 -4.72
N ASN A 101 5.39 -5.10 -4.13
CA ASN A 101 4.86 -3.88 -4.72
C ASN A 101 5.61 -3.49 -6.00
N LEU A 102 6.93 -3.68 -6.03
CA LEU A 102 7.74 -3.50 -7.24
C LEU A 102 7.36 -4.51 -8.32
N VAL A 103 7.13 -5.78 -7.98
CA VAL A 103 6.66 -6.79 -8.95
C VAL A 103 5.30 -6.40 -9.56
N ILE A 104 4.35 -5.95 -8.73
CA ILE A 104 3.05 -5.46 -9.20
C ILE A 104 3.26 -4.27 -10.15
N THR A 105 4.17 -3.37 -9.79
CA THR A 105 4.50 -2.20 -10.60
C THR A 105 5.10 -2.58 -11.95
N ILE A 106 6.08 -3.48 -11.96
CA ILE A 106 6.72 -3.96 -13.19
C ILE A 106 5.69 -4.61 -14.13
N ILE A 107 4.81 -5.46 -13.61
CA ILE A 107 3.79 -6.13 -14.43
C ILE A 107 2.84 -5.12 -15.08
N LEU A 108 2.37 -4.12 -14.32
CA LEU A 108 1.46 -3.10 -14.84
C LEU A 108 2.16 -2.14 -15.83
N VAL A 109 3.43 -1.78 -15.58
CA VAL A 109 4.22 -0.98 -16.51
C VAL A 109 4.48 -1.75 -17.81
N LEU A 110 4.81 -3.04 -17.74
CA LEU A 110 4.95 -3.89 -18.94
C LEU A 110 3.66 -3.92 -19.76
N LEU A 111 2.51 -4.06 -19.09
CA LEU A 111 1.21 -4.00 -19.77
C LEU A 111 0.96 -2.62 -20.40
N ALA A 112 1.30 -1.53 -19.73
CA ALA A 112 1.20 -0.18 -20.28
C ALA A 112 2.11 0.03 -21.50
N CYS A 113 3.33 -0.54 -21.49
CA CYS A 113 4.22 -0.54 -22.66
C CYS A 113 3.61 -1.32 -23.83
N LEU A 114 3.04 -2.51 -23.58
CA LEU A 114 2.39 -3.32 -24.62
C LEU A 114 1.19 -2.61 -25.26
N LEU A 115 0.44 -1.83 -24.46
CA LEU A 115 -0.69 -1.05 -24.93
C LEU A 115 -0.27 0.33 -25.52
N GLN A 116 1.01 0.66 -25.47
CA GLN A 116 1.58 1.96 -25.89
C GLN A 116 0.89 3.16 -25.21
N THR A 117 0.59 3.01 -23.92
CA THR A 117 -0.18 3.99 -23.14
C THR A 117 0.68 4.93 -22.28
N ILE A 118 1.99 4.69 -22.21
CA ILE A 118 2.88 5.42 -21.31
C ILE A 118 4.02 6.09 -22.07
N LYS A 119 4.33 7.33 -21.69
CA LYS A 119 5.55 8.04 -22.09
C LYS A 119 6.48 8.11 -20.88
N PHE A 120 7.69 7.59 -21.02
CA PHE A 120 8.69 7.66 -19.95
C PHE A 120 9.27 9.08 -19.84
N ASN A 121 8.60 9.93 -19.07
CA ASN A 121 9.06 11.25 -18.67
C ASN A 121 9.46 11.27 -17.17
N GLN A 122 10.04 12.38 -16.71
CA GLN A 122 10.43 12.55 -15.31
C GLN A 122 9.24 12.37 -14.35
N THR A 123 8.06 12.90 -14.70
CA THR A 123 6.82 12.77 -13.92
C THR A 123 6.40 11.32 -13.73
N THR A 124 6.52 10.49 -14.78
CA THR A 124 6.17 9.05 -14.72
C THR A 124 7.08 8.33 -13.74
N TRP A 125 8.40 8.52 -13.82
CA TRP A 125 9.34 7.88 -12.91
C TRP A 125 9.11 8.29 -11.46
N LEU A 126 8.91 9.58 -11.24
CA LEU A 126 8.64 10.13 -9.92
C LEU A 126 7.34 9.55 -9.34
N THR A 127 6.30 9.45 -10.16
CA THR A 127 5.02 8.88 -9.74
C THR A 127 5.12 7.39 -9.40
N LEU A 128 5.82 6.60 -10.22
CA LEU A 128 6.07 5.18 -9.93
C LEU A 128 6.83 4.99 -8.60
N GLY A 129 7.81 5.85 -8.33
CA GLY A 129 8.54 5.88 -7.06
C GLY A 129 7.62 6.20 -5.88
N LEU A 130 6.82 7.27 -5.99
CA LEU A 130 5.87 7.68 -4.96
C LEU A 130 4.85 6.61 -4.62
N VAL A 131 4.29 5.95 -5.64
CA VAL A 131 3.31 4.87 -5.44
C VAL A 131 3.92 3.70 -4.66
N ASN A 132 5.19 3.37 -4.90
CA ASN A 132 5.89 2.33 -4.13
C ASN A 132 6.22 2.76 -2.69
N LEU A 133 6.61 4.02 -2.48
CA LEU A 133 6.78 4.59 -1.13
C LEU A 133 5.47 4.56 -0.35
N PHE A 134 4.38 4.95 -0.99
CA PHE A 134 3.04 4.86 -0.42
C PHE A 134 2.64 3.41 -0.10
N GLY A 135 3.06 2.44 -0.92
CA GLY A 135 2.90 1.02 -0.64
C GLY A 135 3.62 0.55 0.63
N ILE A 136 4.79 1.11 0.95
CA ILE A 136 5.47 0.84 2.23
C ILE A 136 4.66 1.42 3.40
N TYR A 137 4.17 2.65 3.26
CA TYR A 137 3.29 3.27 4.26
C TYR A 137 2.06 2.39 4.56
N LEU A 138 1.36 1.92 3.52
CA LEU A 138 0.23 1.00 3.65
C LEU A 138 0.63 -0.34 4.28
N SER A 139 1.85 -0.82 4.00
CA SER A 139 2.34 -2.06 4.58
C SER A 139 2.54 -1.96 6.09
N VAL A 140 2.98 -0.81 6.63
CA VAL A 140 3.08 -0.63 8.09
C VAL A 140 1.71 -0.73 8.76
N ILE A 141 0.68 -0.14 8.14
CA ILE A 141 -0.71 -0.26 8.60
C ILE A 141 -1.14 -1.73 8.54
N GLY A 142 -0.95 -2.41 7.41
CA GLY A 142 -1.31 -3.82 7.25
C GLY A 142 -0.58 -4.75 8.24
N PHE A 143 0.69 -4.47 8.53
CA PHE A 143 1.43 -5.20 9.56
C PHE A 143 0.77 -5.04 10.93
N THR A 144 0.42 -3.80 11.29
CA THR A 144 -0.25 -3.49 12.56
C THR A 144 -1.57 -4.25 12.70
N PHE A 145 -2.37 -4.28 11.64
CA PHE A 145 -3.60 -5.08 11.61
C PHE A 145 -3.31 -6.58 11.77
N GLY A 146 -2.29 -7.08 11.07
CA GLY A 146 -1.86 -8.48 11.12
C GLY A 146 -1.43 -8.96 12.51
N ILE A 147 -0.74 -8.13 13.28
CA ILE A 147 -0.37 -8.45 14.67
C ILE A 147 -1.50 -8.18 15.66
N SER A 148 -2.45 -7.32 15.29
CA SER A 148 -3.48 -6.85 16.21
C SER A 148 -4.72 -7.72 16.25
N PHE A 149 -5.15 -8.20 15.09
CA PHE A 149 -6.43 -8.88 14.92
C PHE A 149 -6.28 -10.38 14.61
N SER A 150 -7.34 -11.15 14.88
CA SER A 150 -7.41 -12.55 14.49
C SER A 150 -7.52 -12.70 12.96
N ARG A 151 -7.20 -13.89 12.43
CA ARG A 151 -7.31 -14.15 11.00
C ARG A 151 -8.75 -14.00 10.49
N SER A 152 -9.73 -14.44 11.26
CA SER A 152 -11.16 -14.30 10.91
C SER A 152 -11.59 -12.83 10.89
N SER A 153 -11.14 -12.02 11.85
CA SER A 153 -11.42 -10.58 11.87
C SER A 153 -10.81 -9.86 10.68
N ILE A 154 -9.58 -10.21 10.27
CA ILE A 154 -8.94 -9.64 9.08
C ILE A 154 -9.67 -10.08 7.80
N ASP A 155 -10.10 -11.35 7.73
CA ASP A 155 -10.84 -11.85 6.58
C ASP A 155 -12.18 -11.12 6.39
N ALA A 156 -12.85 -10.73 7.48
CA ALA A 156 -14.07 -9.94 7.43
C ALA A 156 -13.82 -8.44 7.19
N GLY A 157 -12.76 -7.85 7.78
CA GLY A 157 -12.58 -6.40 7.84
C GLY A 157 -11.58 -5.80 6.85
N SER A 158 -10.65 -6.58 6.28
CA SER A 158 -9.56 -6.03 5.46
C SER A 158 -10.03 -5.49 4.10
N THR A 159 -11.02 -6.11 3.47
CA THR A 159 -11.56 -5.63 2.19
C THR A 159 -12.38 -4.34 2.35
N PRO A 160 -13.30 -4.23 3.33
CA PRO A 160 -13.94 -2.93 3.63
C PRO A 160 -12.93 -1.83 3.97
N LEU A 161 -11.89 -2.16 4.76
CA LEU A 161 -10.82 -1.23 5.08
C LEU A 161 -10.06 -0.77 3.82
N MET A 162 -9.77 -1.69 2.90
CA MET A 162 -9.13 -1.37 1.63
C MET A 162 -9.96 -0.33 0.84
N PHE A 163 -11.27 -0.53 0.74
CA PHE A 163 -12.15 0.43 0.06
C PHE A 163 -12.21 1.78 0.78
N LEU A 164 -12.28 1.76 2.11
CA LEU A 164 -12.25 2.99 2.91
C LEU A 164 -10.95 3.77 2.64
N LEU A 165 -9.79 3.11 2.69
CA LEU A 165 -8.50 3.73 2.41
C LEU A 165 -8.41 4.25 0.97
N ALA A 166 -8.96 3.51 0.01
CA ALA A 166 -9.00 3.93 -1.40
C ALA A 166 -9.78 5.25 -1.59
N MET A 167 -10.84 5.50 -0.81
CA MET A 167 -11.59 6.77 -0.86
C MET A 167 -10.78 7.98 -0.39
N PHE A 168 -9.75 7.77 0.43
CA PHE A 168 -8.88 8.86 0.90
C PHE A 168 -7.68 9.11 -0.03
N ILE A 169 -7.54 8.34 -1.11
CA ILE A 169 -6.43 8.52 -2.05
C ILE A 169 -6.62 9.77 -2.90
N ILE A 170 -7.81 9.91 -3.48
CA ILE A 170 -8.09 10.98 -4.42
C ILE A 170 -8.94 12.04 -3.70
N PRO A 171 -8.58 13.32 -3.78
CA PRO A 171 -9.34 14.37 -3.12
C PRO A 171 -10.81 14.43 -3.57
N TRP A 172 -11.75 14.57 -2.63
CA TRP A 172 -13.20 14.59 -2.94
C TRP A 172 -13.61 15.74 -3.87
N ASN A 173 -12.91 16.87 -3.77
CA ASN A 173 -13.14 18.05 -4.61
C ASN A 173 -12.77 17.85 -6.09
N VAL A 174 -12.11 16.74 -6.44
CA VAL A 174 -11.84 16.35 -7.83
C VAL A 174 -13.09 15.76 -8.49
N PHE A 175 -13.91 15.03 -7.74
CA PHE A 175 -15.07 14.31 -8.27
C PHE A 175 -16.38 15.08 -8.09
N ILE A 176 -16.49 15.91 -7.05
CA ILE A 176 -17.75 16.53 -6.65
C ILE A 176 -17.55 18.04 -6.50
N PRO A 177 -18.50 18.87 -6.98
CA PRO A 177 -18.47 20.31 -6.78
C PRO A 177 -18.25 20.67 -5.31
N THR A 178 -17.40 21.67 -5.08
CA THR A 178 -16.97 22.02 -3.73
C THR A 178 -18.12 22.66 -2.95
N ASN A 179 -18.64 21.94 -1.96
CA ASN A 179 -19.57 22.46 -0.94
C ASN A 179 -18.93 22.39 0.46
N SER A 180 -19.64 22.86 1.50
CA SER A 180 -19.11 22.88 2.88
C SER A 180 -18.68 21.50 3.40
N MET A 181 -19.42 20.45 3.04
CA MET A 181 -19.09 19.06 3.43
C MET A 181 -17.86 18.54 2.69
N VAL A 182 -17.78 18.76 1.38
CA VAL A 182 -16.63 18.38 0.55
C VAL A 182 -15.36 19.10 1.03
N LYS A 183 -15.46 20.37 1.44
CA LYS A 183 -14.34 21.09 2.07
C LYS A 183 -13.89 20.42 3.37
N LEU A 184 -14.83 20.06 4.24
CA LEU A 184 -14.53 19.37 5.50
C LEU A 184 -13.83 18.02 5.23
N MET A 185 -14.37 17.21 4.32
CA MET A 185 -13.78 15.91 3.96
C MET A 185 -12.39 16.06 3.33
N THR A 186 -12.20 17.06 2.46
CA THR A 186 -10.90 17.36 1.85
C THR A 186 -9.89 17.84 2.90
N ASN A 187 -10.32 18.60 3.90
CA ASN A 187 -9.46 19.00 5.01
C ASN A 187 -9.02 17.81 5.86
N ILE A 188 -9.91 16.82 6.07
CA ILE A 188 -9.53 15.56 6.72
C ILE A 188 -8.52 14.79 5.86
N GLN A 189 -8.71 14.74 4.53
CA GLN A 189 -7.77 14.09 3.61
C GLN A 189 -6.36 14.67 3.68
N ARG A 190 -6.20 15.97 3.96
CA ARG A 190 -4.88 16.63 4.12
C ARG A 190 -4.04 16.09 5.28
N LEU A 191 -4.65 15.35 6.21
CA LEU A 191 -3.92 14.65 7.28
C LEU A 191 -3.17 13.44 6.74
N PHE A 192 -3.62 12.86 5.63
CA PHE A 192 -3.06 11.64 5.06
C PHE A 192 -2.04 11.94 3.98
N PRO A 193 -0.97 11.13 3.88
CA PRO A 193 0.05 11.31 2.85
C PRO A 193 -0.48 11.11 1.44
N SER A 194 -1.58 10.38 1.26
CA SER A 194 -2.19 10.17 -0.04
C SER A 194 -2.64 11.47 -0.72
N TYR A 195 -3.06 12.48 0.05
CA TYR A 195 -3.44 13.79 -0.50
C TYR A 195 -2.25 14.48 -1.18
N TYR A 196 -1.10 14.50 -0.51
CA TYR A 196 0.12 15.10 -1.06
C TYR A 196 0.69 14.25 -2.20
N ALA A 197 0.58 12.92 -2.12
CA ALA A 197 0.96 12.05 -3.23
C ALA A 197 0.17 12.37 -4.50
N TYR A 198 -1.14 12.63 -4.38
CA TYR A 198 -1.97 13.07 -5.50
C TYR A 198 -1.54 14.46 -6.02
N GLN A 199 -1.24 15.40 -5.11
CA GLN A 199 -0.79 16.74 -5.50
C GLN A 199 0.53 16.73 -6.28
N ILE A 200 1.52 15.93 -5.86
CA ILE A 200 2.81 15.84 -6.57
C ILE A 200 2.62 15.32 -8.01
N VAL A 201 1.65 14.43 -8.23
CA VAL A 201 1.34 13.89 -9.56
C VAL A 201 0.65 14.95 -10.45
N GLN A 202 -0.18 15.81 -9.86
CA GLN A 202 -0.99 16.81 -10.57
C GLN A 202 -0.31 18.17 -10.74
N GLN A 203 0.49 18.61 -9.77
CA GLN A 203 1.07 19.95 -9.68
C GLN A 203 2.59 19.85 -9.51
N ASN A 204 3.32 20.04 -10.62
CA ASN A 204 4.77 19.83 -10.67
C ASN A 204 5.58 21.00 -10.07
N ASP A 205 4.95 22.16 -9.84
CA ASP A 205 5.64 23.40 -9.47
C ASP A 205 6.12 23.45 -8.00
N GLN A 206 5.52 22.66 -7.09
CA GLN A 206 5.85 22.65 -5.66
C GLN A 206 6.36 21.28 -5.17
N LEU A 207 6.99 20.52 -6.06
CA LEU A 207 7.43 19.14 -5.83
C LEU A 207 8.15 18.92 -4.48
N PHE A 208 9.15 19.74 -4.14
CA PHE A 208 9.91 19.58 -2.89
C PHE A 208 9.05 19.81 -1.64
N LYS A 209 8.15 20.80 -1.69
CA LYS A 209 7.26 21.13 -0.59
C LYS A 209 6.23 20.01 -0.39
N ASP A 210 5.60 19.57 -1.45
CA ASP A 210 4.58 18.52 -1.38
C ASP A 210 5.19 17.16 -1.03
N PHE A 211 6.42 16.89 -1.48
CA PHE A 211 7.18 15.71 -1.04
C PHE A 211 7.53 15.78 0.46
N GLY A 212 7.96 16.94 0.96
CA GLY A 212 8.18 17.15 2.39
C GLY A 212 6.91 16.94 3.21
N LEU A 213 5.77 17.46 2.73
CA LEU A 213 4.45 17.27 3.37
C LEU A 213 3.99 15.81 3.31
N PHE A 214 4.26 15.09 2.21
CA PHE A 214 4.03 13.66 2.09
C PHE A 214 4.78 12.87 3.16
N LEU A 215 6.08 13.16 3.35
CA LEU A 215 6.88 12.47 4.38
C LEU A 215 6.42 12.83 5.79
N LEU A 216 6.17 14.11 6.06
CA LEU A 216 5.71 14.57 7.37
C LEU A 216 4.38 13.94 7.76
N SER A 217 3.39 13.99 6.87
CA SER A 217 2.08 13.37 7.10
C SER A 217 2.18 11.85 7.23
N SER A 218 3.04 11.19 6.44
CA SER A 218 3.32 9.75 6.61
C SER A 218 3.85 9.43 8.00
N VAL A 219 4.81 10.20 8.52
CA VAL A 219 5.37 9.97 9.87
C VAL A 219 4.29 10.18 10.94
N ILE A 220 3.59 11.32 10.90
CA ILE A 220 2.57 11.67 11.90
C ILE A 220 1.45 10.61 11.94
N THR A 221 0.95 10.20 10.77
CA THR A 221 -0.13 9.20 10.70
C THR A 221 0.33 7.80 11.06
N LEU A 222 1.61 7.45 10.87
CA LEU A 222 2.15 6.15 11.28
C LEU A 222 2.48 6.06 12.78
N LEU A 223 2.70 7.19 13.49
CA LEU A 223 3.00 7.19 14.92
C LEU A 223 2.05 6.30 15.77
N PRO A 224 0.71 6.41 15.68
CA PRO A 224 -0.18 5.55 16.46
C PRO A 224 0.00 4.07 16.12
N PHE A 225 0.21 3.73 14.84
CA PHE A 225 0.44 2.34 14.41
C PHE A 225 1.76 1.80 14.95
N LEU A 226 2.83 2.60 14.92
CA LEU A 226 4.14 2.25 15.47
C LEU A 226 4.09 2.10 17.00
N MET A 227 3.31 2.94 17.70
CA MET A 227 3.07 2.78 19.13
C MET A 227 2.33 1.48 19.46
N ILE A 228 1.28 1.14 18.71
CA ILE A 228 0.55 -0.13 18.89
C ILE A 228 1.48 -1.32 18.65
N ILE A 229 2.32 -1.24 17.61
CA ILE A 229 3.37 -2.22 17.36
C ILE A 229 4.25 -2.30 18.62
N ALA A 230 4.94 -1.23 19.02
CA ALA A 230 5.83 -1.23 20.19
C ALA A 230 5.17 -1.80 21.48
N PHE A 231 3.92 -1.43 21.77
CA PHE A 231 3.19 -1.92 22.94
C PHE A 231 2.93 -3.44 22.89
N LYS A 232 2.38 -3.94 21.78
CA LYS A 232 2.14 -5.39 21.60
C LYS A 232 3.43 -6.19 21.58
N LEU A 233 4.54 -5.56 21.19
CA LEU A 233 5.85 -6.18 21.16
C LEU A 233 6.45 -6.35 22.56
N ASN A 234 6.36 -5.35 23.43
CA ASN A 234 6.88 -5.44 24.80
C ASN A 234 6.04 -6.37 25.67
N HIS A 235 4.71 -6.28 25.62
CA HIS A 235 3.83 -7.08 26.46
C HIS A 235 3.95 -8.61 26.20
N ASN A 236 4.20 -9.01 24.95
CA ASN A 236 4.38 -10.43 24.61
C ASN A 236 5.78 -10.98 24.94
N ALA A 237 6.77 -10.09 25.15
CA ALA A 237 8.11 -10.44 25.61
C ALA A 237 8.13 -10.64 27.14
N ASP A 238 7.44 -9.80 27.90
CA ASP A 238 7.40 -9.89 29.37
C ASP A 238 6.65 -11.13 29.87
N ASN A 239 5.50 -11.45 29.27
CA ASN A 239 4.75 -12.70 29.57
C ASN A 239 5.51 -13.99 29.18
N ALA A 240 6.67 -13.88 28.53
CA ALA A 240 7.53 -15.01 28.19
C ALA A 240 8.63 -15.28 29.23
N LEU A 241 8.89 -14.34 30.14
CA LEU A 241 9.89 -14.46 31.20
C LEU A 241 9.27 -14.91 32.55
N SER A 242 7.94 -14.95 32.64
CA SER A 242 7.18 -15.29 33.84
C SER A 242 6.68 -16.75 33.88
N ASN A 243 7.00 -17.57 32.87
CA ASN A 243 6.68 -19.01 32.78
C ASN A 243 7.95 -19.78 32.41
#